data_AF-A0A062VKR4-F1
#
_entry.id   AF-A0A062VKR4-F1
#
_cell.length_a   1.000
_cell.length_b   1.000
_cell.length_c   1.000
_cell.angle_alpha   90.00
_cell.angle_beta   90.00
_cell.angle_gamma   90.00
#
_symmetry.space_group_name_H-M   'P 1'
#
loop_
_entity.id
_entity.type
_entity.pdbx_description
1 polymer ?
#
loop_
_entity_poly.entity_id
_entity_poly.type
_entity_poly.pdbx_seq_one_letter_code
_entity_poly.pdbx_strand_id
1 'polypeptide(L)'
;MDTEDQIPAEDALSYLLGRARWFILNLIDFMDTALARQPASPSRQVIAYLTRRALLPAETALRRAILLIASEMELPVPRAPQAKSTRPAAPPLRKEAPGGRAPVFRMNEPPPRAAKTEGAPPKAEYLPEHLFPRIRTLTDDVLSAPPPPLPAPAARDPGARFFRRLAALRQAYDDPRREARRWLRRNAAPAQRPAPIISGKIPGTRRALGPDAQALLRELTEAALRTLTPNTS
;
A
#
# COMPACT_ATOMS: atom_id res chain seq x y z
N MET A 1 -39.87 -4.29 23.23
CA MET A 1 -39.44 -2.95 23.70
C MET A 1 -38.01 -2.81 23.26
N ASP A 2 -37.80 -2.14 22.13
CA ASP A 2 -36.60 -2.33 21.33
C ASP A 2 -35.98 -0.97 21.04
N THR A 3 -35.65 -0.26 22.12
CA THR A 3 -34.75 0.90 22.08
C THR A 3 -33.35 0.38 21.82
N GLU A 4 -33.05 0.09 20.55
CA GLU A 4 -31.68 0.11 20.08
C GLU A 4 -31.15 1.53 20.33
N ASP A 5 -30.18 1.69 21.24
CA ASP A 5 -29.52 2.97 21.47
C ASP A 5 -28.81 3.40 20.18
N GLN A 6 -29.47 4.27 19.41
CA GLN A 6 -28.95 4.80 18.15
C GLN A 6 -27.80 5.78 18.43
N ILE A 7 -26.61 5.22 18.64
CA ILE A 7 -25.35 5.96 18.71
C ILE A 7 -25.29 6.89 17.49
N PRO A 8 -25.18 8.23 17.68
CA PRO A 8 -25.11 9.18 16.58
C PRO A 8 -24.01 8.81 15.57
N ALA A 9 -24.23 9.10 14.29
CA ALA A 9 -23.32 8.66 13.23
C ALA A 9 -21.86 9.15 13.42
N GLU A 10 -21.69 10.34 14.02
CA GLU A 10 -20.39 10.93 14.37
C GLU A 10 -19.71 10.19 15.53
N ASP A 11 -20.47 9.79 16.56
CA ASP A 11 -19.99 8.96 17.67
C ASP A 11 -19.66 7.54 17.20
N ALA A 12 -20.48 6.95 16.33
CA ALA A 12 -20.26 5.62 15.76
C ALA A 12 -18.97 5.55 14.92
N LEU A 13 -18.69 6.59 14.13
CA LEU A 13 -17.44 6.72 13.37
C LEU A 13 -16.24 6.95 14.30
N SER A 14 -16.38 7.83 15.29
CA SER A 14 -15.36 8.09 16.31
C SER A 14 -15.00 6.82 17.10
N TYR A 15 -16.00 6.02 17.47
CA TYR A 15 -15.84 4.72 18.14
C TYR A 15 -15.17 3.67 17.23
N LEU A 16 -15.54 3.60 15.95
CA LEU A 16 -14.91 2.72 14.97
C LEU A 16 -13.42 3.07 14.75
N LEU A 17 -13.09 4.37 14.65
CA LEU A 17 -11.71 4.86 14.57
C LEU A 17 -10.94 4.58 15.87
N GLY A 18 -11.58 4.69 17.04
CA GLY A 18 -11.03 4.30 18.33
C GLY A 18 -10.64 2.82 18.40
N ARG A 19 -11.55 1.91 18.02
CA ARG A 19 -11.28 0.47 17.91
C ARG A 19 -10.16 0.17 16.90
N ALA A 20 -10.17 0.85 15.75
CA ALA A 20 -9.12 0.73 14.73
C ALA A 20 -7.74 1.14 15.27
N ARG A 21 -7.66 2.26 16.01
CA ARG A 21 -6.43 2.75 16.64
C ARG A 21 -5.83 1.72 17.60
N TRP A 22 -6.64 1.17 18.50
CA TRP A 22 -6.19 0.16 19.46
C TRP A 22 -5.73 -1.14 18.76
N PHE A 23 -6.49 -1.60 17.76
CA PHE A 23 -6.11 -2.75 16.94
C PHE A 23 -4.78 -2.57 16.19
N ILE A 24 -4.54 -1.39 15.61
CA ILE A 24 -3.27 -1.08 14.93
C ILE A 24 -2.10 -1.07 15.92
N LEU A 25 -2.26 -0.45 17.10
CA LEU A 25 -1.23 -0.42 18.15
C LEU A 25 -0.84 -1.83 18.59
N ASN A 26 -1.80 -2.68 18.95
CA ASN A 26 -1.55 -4.05 19.41
C ASN A 26 -0.81 -4.89 18.37
N LEU A 27 -1.03 -4.62 17.07
CA LEU A 27 -0.31 -5.32 16.00
C LEU A 27 1.09 -4.77 15.75
N ILE A 28 1.34 -3.49 16.03
CA ILE A 28 2.70 -2.91 16.02
C ILE A 28 3.49 -3.47 17.20
N ASP A 29 2.94 -3.41 18.43
CA ASP A 29 3.57 -3.97 19.63
C ASP A 29 3.85 -5.47 19.49
N PHE A 30 2.89 -6.25 18.96
CA PHE A 30 3.13 -7.67 18.66
C PHE A 30 4.29 -7.89 17.69
N MET A 31 4.43 -7.07 16.65
CA MET A 31 5.58 -7.17 15.74
C MET A 31 6.89 -6.79 16.44
N ASP A 32 6.88 -5.73 17.24
CA ASP A 32 8.07 -5.19 17.89
C ASP A 32 8.57 -6.15 18.99
N THR A 33 7.67 -6.64 19.85
CA THR A 33 7.92 -7.70 20.84
C THR A 33 8.39 -9.01 20.19
N ALA A 34 7.86 -9.37 19.02
CA ALA A 34 8.33 -10.56 18.29
C ALA A 34 9.72 -10.35 17.67
N LEU A 35 10.02 -9.17 17.14
CA LEU A 35 11.32 -8.83 16.54
C LEU A 35 12.43 -8.68 17.59
N ALA A 36 12.11 -8.16 18.78
CA ALA A 36 13.06 -8.06 19.90
C ALA A 36 13.57 -9.44 20.39
N ARG A 37 12.83 -10.52 20.07
CA ARG A 37 13.21 -11.92 20.36
C ARG A 37 13.91 -12.61 19.19
N GLN A 38 14.45 -11.87 18.22
CA GLN A 38 15.13 -12.41 17.04
C GLN A 38 16.57 -11.91 16.95
N PRO A 39 17.47 -12.66 16.27
CA PRO A 39 18.75 -12.10 15.84
C PRO A 39 18.51 -10.91 14.89
N ALA A 40 19.49 -10.00 14.82
CA ALA A 40 19.42 -8.76 14.03
C ALA A 40 19.01 -8.96 12.55
N SER A 41 19.28 -10.14 11.99
CA SER A 41 18.77 -10.61 10.69
C SER A 41 17.73 -11.73 10.89
N PRO A 42 16.44 -11.41 11.14
CA PRO A 42 15.39 -12.40 11.35
C PRO A 42 15.12 -13.24 10.10
N SER A 43 14.71 -14.50 10.30
CA SER A 43 14.57 -15.45 9.19
C SER A 43 13.45 -15.06 8.21
N ARG A 44 13.58 -15.47 6.94
CA ARG A 44 12.55 -15.26 5.91
C ARG A 44 11.18 -15.85 6.30
N GLN A 45 11.15 -16.90 7.12
CA GLN A 45 9.92 -17.51 7.62
C GLN A 45 9.25 -16.61 8.67
N VAL A 46 10.01 -16.07 9.63
CA VAL A 46 9.51 -15.13 10.65
C VAL A 46 9.00 -13.85 10.00
N ILE A 47 9.76 -13.27 9.06
CA ILE A 47 9.32 -12.11 8.28
C ILE A 47 8.03 -12.41 7.50
N ALA A 48 7.90 -13.60 6.89
CA ALA A 48 6.68 -14.00 6.19
C ALA A 48 5.49 -14.24 7.13
N TYR A 49 5.73 -14.73 8.35
CA TYR A 49 4.72 -14.89 9.40
C TYR A 49 4.21 -13.53 9.90
N LEU A 50 5.09 -12.65 10.38
CA LEU A 50 4.75 -11.31 10.86
C LEU A 50 4.06 -10.47 9.77
N THR A 51 4.51 -10.60 8.51
CA THR A 51 3.85 -9.97 7.35
C THR A 51 2.38 -10.36 7.24
N ARG A 52 2.04 -11.63 7.49
CA ARG A 52 0.66 -12.16 7.34
C ARG A 52 -0.18 -11.94 8.61
N ARG A 53 0.41 -12.16 9.79
CA ARG A 53 -0.27 -12.17 11.10
C ARG A 53 -0.60 -10.78 11.63
N ALA A 54 0.22 -9.77 11.29
CA ALA A 54 0.13 -8.43 11.87
C ALA A 54 0.30 -7.29 10.85
N LEU A 55 1.37 -7.27 10.04
CA LEU A 55 1.64 -6.12 9.15
C LEU A 55 0.52 -5.90 8.11
N LEU A 56 0.03 -6.96 7.47
CA LEU A 56 -1.06 -6.83 6.48
C LEU A 56 -2.40 -6.40 7.11
N PRO A 57 -2.87 -7.01 8.22
CA PRO A 57 -4.01 -6.49 8.98
C PRO A 57 -3.85 -5.02 9.40
N ALA A 58 -2.71 -4.63 9.99
CA ALA A 58 -2.48 -3.27 10.48
C ALA A 58 -2.43 -2.22 9.36
N GLU A 59 -1.71 -2.49 8.27
CA GLU A 59 -1.75 -1.60 7.09
C GLU A 59 -3.17 -1.50 6.48
N THR A 60 -3.98 -2.56 6.58
CA THR A 60 -5.33 -2.58 6.01
C THR A 60 -6.30 -1.77 6.88
N ALA A 61 -6.28 -1.95 8.20
CA ALA A 61 -7.01 -1.10 9.14
C ALA A 61 -6.61 0.38 8.97
N LEU A 62 -5.31 0.69 8.93
CA LEU A 62 -4.84 2.07 8.75
C LEU A 62 -5.25 2.66 7.40
N ARG A 63 -5.26 1.89 6.31
CA ARG A 63 -5.81 2.35 5.02
C ARG A 63 -7.27 2.77 5.15
N ARG A 64 -8.13 1.96 5.76
CA ARG A 64 -9.56 2.30 5.93
C ARG A 64 -9.72 3.52 6.85
N ALA A 65 -9.00 3.57 7.97
CA ALA A 65 -9.02 4.74 8.87
C ALA A 65 -8.59 6.03 8.16
N ILE A 66 -7.53 6.01 7.34
CA ILE A 66 -7.09 7.18 6.55
C ILE A 66 -8.16 7.60 5.52
N LEU A 67 -8.92 6.66 4.96
CA LEU A 67 -9.98 6.95 3.99
C LEU A 67 -11.22 7.55 4.65
N LEU A 68 -11.59 7.06 5.84
CA LEU A 68 -12.66 7.62 6.67
C LEU A 68 -12.32 9.04 7.13
N ILE A 69 -11.10 9.25 7.66
CA ILE A 69 -10.57 10.59 7.96
C ILE A 69 -10.57 11.47 6.70
N ALA A 70 -10.23 10.93 5.53
CA ALA A 70 -10.24 11.70 4.28
C ALA A 70 -11.63 12.14 3.82
N SER A 71 -12.70 11.42 4.18
CA SER A 71 -14.10 11.85 3.91
C SER A 71 -14.60 12.95 4.85
N GLU A 72 -13.99 13.13 6.03
CA GLU A 72 -14.25 14.25 6.95
C GLU A 72 -13.49 15.53 6.57
N MET A 73 -12.53 15.45 5.62
CA MET A 73 -11.66 16.57 5.27
C MET A 73 -12.11 17.28 4.00
N GLU A 74 -12.05 18.61 4.04
CA GLU A 74 -12.25 19.47 2.87
C GLU A 74 -11.41 19.02 1.66
N LEU A 75 -12.03 19.01 0.49
CA LEU A 75 -11.35 18.70 -0.76
C LEU A 75 -10.27 19.75 -1.03
N PRO A 76 -8.99 19.35 -1.21
CA PRO A 76 -7.91 20.30 -1.39
C PRO A 76 -8.05 20.98 -2.75
N VAL A 77 -8.35 22.29 -2.73
CA VAL A 77 -8.46 23.14 -3.92
C VAL A 77 -7.28 22.85 -4.86
N PRO A 78 -7.52 22.47 -6.13
CA PRO A 78 -6.45 22.20 -7.07
C PRO A 78 -5.56 23.43 -7.22
N ARG A 79 -4.30 23.34 -6.77
CA ARG A 79 -3.32 24.39 -7.07
C ARG A 79 -3.16 24.43 -8.58
N ALA A 80 -3.56 25.56 -9.17
CA ALA A 80 -3.33 25.86 -10.57
C ALA A 80 -1.85 25.54 -10.93
N PRO A 81 -1.58 24.99 -12.12
CA PRO A 81 -0.23 24.61 -12.51
C PRO A 81 0.67 25.85 -12.45
N GLN A 82 1.57 25.89 -11.46
CA GLN A 82 2.52 26.99 -11.35
C GLN A 82 3.33 27.03 -12.64
N ALA A 83 3.24 28.17 -13.35
CA ALA A 83 4.05 28.43 -14.52
C ALA A 83 5.51 28.11 -14.18
N LYS A 84 6.22 27.41 -15.09
CA LYS A 84 7.62 27.02 -14.88
C LYS A 84 8.44 28.28 -14.62
N SER A 85 8.76 28.52 -13.34
CA SER A 85 9.53 29.69 -12.95
C SER A 85 10.85 29.65 -13.69
N THR A 86 11.12 30.69 -14.48
CA THR A 86 12.37 30.94 -15.22
C THR A 86 13.51 31.34 -14.29
N ARG A 87 13.56 30.72 -13.11
CA ARG A 87 14.66 30.86 -12.17
C ARG A 87 15.90 30.24 -12.84
N PRO A 88 17.04 30.95 -12.92
CA PRO A 88 18.23 30.42 -13.57
C PRO A 88 18.66 29.11 -12.93
N ALA A 89 19.18 28.19 -13.75
CA ALA A 89 19.59 26.88 -13.28
C ALA A 89 20.67 27.03 -12.21
N ALA A 90 20.35 26.63 -10.97
CA ALA A 90 21.33 26.62 -9.89
C ALA A 90 22.52 25.71 -10.28
N PRO A 91 23.76 26.09 -9.94
CA PRO A 91 24.93 25.27 -10.26
C PRO A 91 24.77 23.86 -9.69
N PRO A 92 25.24 22.82 -10.39
CA PRO A 92 24.97 21.44 -10.02
C PRO A 92 25.65 21.08 -8.70
N LEU A 93 24.89 21.19 -7.60
CA LEU A 93 25.25 20.62 -6.30
C LEU A 93 25.66 19.16 -6.52
N ARG A 94 26.82 18.79 -5.96
CA ARG A 94 27.35 17.43 -6.06
C ARG A 94 26.28 16.45 -5.61
N LYS A 95 26.01 15.44 -6.43
CA LYS A 95 25.07 14.37 -6.09
C LYS A 95 25.71 13.47 -5.03
N GLU A 96 25.63 13.90 -3.77
CA GLU A 96 25.77 12.98 -2.64
C GLU A 96 24.85 11.78 -2.85
N ALA A 97 25.32 10.59 -2.47
CA ALA A 97 24.55 9.37 -2.65
C ALA A 97 23.17 9.56 -1.98
N PRO A 98 22.05 9.34 -2.70
CA PRO A 98 20.76 9.87 -2.29
C PRO A 98 20.32 9.28 -0.95
N GLY A 99 20.43 10.11 0.10
CA GLY A 99 20.02 9.78 1.47
C GLY A 99 18.66 9.11 1.44
N GLY A 100 18.61 7.87 1.94
CA GLY A 100 17.56 6.90 1.57
C GLY A 100 16.16 7.46 1.78
N ARG A 101 15.44 7.74 0.68
CA ARG A 101 14.11 8.37 0.73
C ARG A 101 13.24 7.69 1.78
N ALA A 102 12.74 8.50 2.72
CA ALA A 102 11.90 8.06 3.83
C ALA A 102 10.78 7.12 3.34
N PRO A 103 10.52 6.01 4.05
CA PRO A 103 9.65 4.95 3.54
C PRO A 103 8.19 5.39 3.56
N VAL A 104 7.64 5.66 2.37
CA VAL A 104 6.30 6.25 2.25
C VAL A 104 5.19 5.20 2.30
N PHE A 105 4.14 5.47 3.10
CA PHE A 105 2.97 4.60 3.20
C PHE A 105 2.22 4.46 1.87
N ARG A 106 1.73 3.24 1.62
CA ARG A 106 1.07 2.86 0.36
C ARG A 106 -0.40 2.59 0.58
N MET A 107 -1.22 3.53 0.14
CA MET A 107 -2.68 3.40 0.14
C MET A 107 -3.18 2.28 -0.77
N ASN A 108 -2.48 1.98 -1.87
CA ASN A 108 -2.77 0.81 -2.70
C ASN A 108 -2.58 -0.48 -1.89
N GLU A 109 -3.61 -1.32 -1.87
CA GLU A 109 -3.54 -2.66 -1.30
C GLU A 109 -2.66 -3.60 -2.16
N PRO A 110 -2.05 -4.64 -1.59
CA PRO A 110 -1.55 -5.75 -2.39
C PRO A 110 -2.76 -6.46 -3.04
N PRO A 111 -2.80 -6.63 -4.37
CA PRO A 111 -3.90 -7.36 -4.99
C PRO A 111 -4.00 -8.76 -4.38
N PRO A 112 -5.22 -9.34 -4.27
CA PRO A 112 -5.33 -10.70 -3.82
C PRO A 112 -4.50 -11.54 -4.79
N ARG A 113 -3.61 -12.40 -4.27
CA ARG A 113 -3.01 -13.43 -5.11
C ARG A 113 -4.18 -14.15 -5.78
N ALA A 114 -4.16 -14.17 -7.11
CA ALA A 114 -5.05 -15.01 -7.89
C ALA A 114 -5.08 -16.40 -7.25
N ALA A 115 -6.24 -17.06 -7.32
CA ALA A 115 -6.22 -18.50 -7.10
C ALA A 115 -5.15 -19.10 -8.02
N LYS A 116 -4.55 -20.22 -7.63
CA LYS A 116 -4.12 -21.15 -8.66
C LYS A 116 -5.42 -21.62 -9.31
N THR A 117 -5.84 -20.96 -10.38
CA THR A 117 -6.74 -21.59 -11.33
C THR A 117 -6.04 -22.87 -11.76
N GLU A 118 -6.77 -23.97 -11.82
CA GLU A 118 -6.33 -25.10 -12.63
C GLU A 118 -6.39 -24.60 -14.08
N GLY A 119 -5.28 -24.71 -14.81
CA GLY A 119 -5.04 -23.81 -15.95
C GLY A 119 -4.50 -22.43 -15.57
N ALA A 120 -3.65 -22.33 -14.54
CA ALA A 120 -2.53 -21.40 -14.64
C ALA A 120 -1.80 -21.74 -15.96
N PRO A 121 -1.63 -20.80 -16.91
CA PRO A 121 -1.02 -21.14 -18.18
C PRO A 121 0.36 -21.75 -17.91
N PRO A 122 0.78 -22.79 -18.66
CA PRO A 122 2.09 -23.38 -18.47
C PRO A 122 3.13 -22.25 -18.48
N LYS A 123 4.14 -22.36 -17.63
CA LYS A 123 5.35 -21.54 -17.83
C LYS A 123 5.74 -21.75 -19.29
N ALA A 124 6.00 -20.66 -20.02
CA ALA A 124 6.37 -20.75 -21.43
C ALA A 124 7.72 -21.44 -21.58
N GLU A 125 7.69 -22.78 -21.59
CA GLU A 125 8.77 -23.65 -22.00
C GLU A 125 8.87 -23.49 -23.52
N TYR A 126 9.90 -22.75 -23.92
CA TYR A 126 10.08 -22.10 -25.23
C TYR A 126 9.07 -21.01 -25.58
N LEU A 127 9.54 -19.77 -25.52
CA LEU A 127 9.26 -18.82 -26.59
C LEU A 127 10.05 -19.31 -27.82
N PRO A 128 9.42 -19.57 -28.98
CA PRO A 128 10.14 -19.82 -30.22
C PRO A 128 10.99 -18.59 -30.58
N GLU A 129 12.14 -18.81 -31.23
CA GLU A 129 13.28 -17.88 -31.22
C GLU A 129 12.97 -16.47 -31.77
N HIS A 130 11.98 -16.36 -32.66
CA HIS A 130 11.50 -15.11 -33.25
C HIS A 130 10.81 -14.14 -32.27
N LEU A 131 10.64 -14.50 -30.98
CA LEU A 131 9.91 -13.70 -29.98
C LEU A 131 10.76 -13.12 -28.83
N PHE A 132 12.08 -13.01 -28.98
CA PHE A 132 12.96 -12.34 -27.99
C PHE A 132 13.24 -10.87 -28.38
N PRO A 133 12.62 -9.85 -27.73
CA PRO A 133 12.65 -8.45 -28.18
C PRO A 133 13.88 -7.69 -27.68
N ARG A 134 14.80 -7.33 -28.59
CA ARG A 134 16.15 -6.80 -28.31
C ARG A 134 16.40 -5.63 -29.30
N ILE A 135 16.85 -4.46 -28.81
CA ILE A 135 16.91 -3.20 -29.59
C ILE A 135 18.07 -2.29 -29.12
N ARG A 136 19.00 -1.93 -30.03
CA ARG A 136 19.68 -0.62 -30.11
C ARG A 136 20.13 -0.33 -31.55
N THR A 137 19.90 0.89 -32.05
CA THR A 137 20.57 1.57 -33.19
C THR A 137 20.93 0.75 -34.45
N LEU A 138 20.26 1.04 -35.57
CA LEU A 138 20.17 0.19 -36.76
C LEU A 138 21.38 0.24 -37.71
N THR A 139 21.96 -0.92 -37.96
CA THR A 139 22.63 -1.39 -39.21
C THR A 139 22.26 -2.87 -39.39
N ASP A 140 22.43 -3.50 -40.55
CA ASP A 140 21.94 -4.89 -40.75
C ASP A 140 22.55 -5.92 -39.77
N ASP A 141 23.84 -5.80 -39.45
CA ASP A 141 24.48 -6.62 -38.41
C ASP A 141 23.88 -6.40 -37.02
N VAL A 142 23.38 -5.19 -36.73
CA VAL A 142 22.81 -4.81 -35.42
C VAL A 142 21.29 -5.01 -35.36
N LEU A 143 20.61 -5.04 -36.50
CA LEU A 143 19.25 -5.58 -36.67
C LEU A 143 19.25 -7.11 -36.51
N SER A 144 20.32 -7.77 -36.94
CA SER A 144 20.56 -9.21 -36.75
C SER A 144 21.13 -9.54 -35.36
N ALA A 145 21.77 -8.59 -34.68
CA ALA A 145 22.35 -8.80 -33.36
C ALA A 145 21.28 -8.89 -32.27
N PRO A 146 21.21 -9.99 -31.51
CA PRO A 146 20.15 -10.17 -30.52
C PRO A 146 20.36 -9.24 -29.31
N PRO A 147 19.30 -8.99 -28.52
CA PRO A 147 19.11 -7.57 -27.16
C PRO A 147 20.26 -7.03 -26.27
N PRO A 148 21.37 -7.74 -26.01
CA PRO A 148 21.82 -8.02 -24.64
C PRO A 148 20.74 -8.25 -23.56
N PRO A 149 20.96 -9.11 -22.54
CA PRO A 149 19.96 -9.33 -21.49
C PRO A 149 19.81 -8.08 -20.60
N LEU A 150 18.57 -7.65 -20.34
CA LEU A 150 18.31 -6.71 -19.25
C LEU A 150 18.77 -7.37 -17.93
N PRO A 151 19.52 -6.66 -17.07
CA PRO A 151 20.00 -7.23 -15.81
C PRO A 151 18.80 -7.65 -14.95
N ALA A 152 18.79 -8.91 -14.53
CA ALA A 152 17.69 -9.47 -13.74
C ALA A 152 17.43 -8.58 -12.51
N PRO A 153 16.18 -8.14 -12.27
CA PRO A 153 15.89 -7.11 -11.27
C PRO A 153 16.33 -7.60 -9.89
N ALA A 154 17.33 -6.91 -9.32
CA ALA A 154 18.07 -7.33 -8.15
C ALA A 154 17.17 -7.91 -7.05
N ALA A 155 17.55 -9.10 -6.55
CA ALA A 155 16.72 -9.92 -5.68
C ALA A 155 16.18 -9.11 -4.49
N ARG A 156 14.89 -8.77 -4.55
CA ARG A 156 14.25 -7.87 -3.58
C ARG A 156 14.19 -8.53 -2.21
N ASP A 157 15.12 -8.16 -1.33
CA ASP A 157 15.17 -8.67 0.03
C ASP A 157 13.81 -8.50 0.74
N PRO A 158 13.16 -9.59 1.18
CA PRO A 158 11.92 -9.51 1.94
C PRO A 158 12.09 -8.85 3.31
N GLY A 159 13.26 -8.94 3.94
CA GLY A 159 13.56 -8.33 5.24
C GLY A 159 13.51 -6.81 5.17
N ALA A 160 14.39 -6.20 4.39
CA ALA A 160 14.41 -4.76 4.12
C ALA A 160 13.10 -4.26 3.47
N ARG A 161 12.30 -5.11 2.81
CA ARG A 161 10.94 -4.73 2.38
C ARG A 161 9.96 -4.71 3.55
N PHE A 162 10.04 -5.65 4.49
CA PHE A 162 9.23 -5.67 5.71
C PHE A 162 9.55 -4.47 6.61
N PHE A 163 10.82 -4.25 6.96
CA PHE A 163 11.21 -3.14 7.84
C PHE A 163 10.84 -1.76 7.27
N ARG A 164 11.02 -1.53 5.96
CA ARG A 164 10.54 -0.30 5.31
C ARG A 164 9.01 -0.15 5.36
N ARG A 165 8.24 -1.24 5.34
CA ARG A 165 6.78 -1.17 5.49
C ARG A 165 6.36 -0.92 6.94
N LEU A 166 7.05 -1.51 7.92
CA LEU A 166 6.80 -1.26 9.35
C LEU A 166 7.11 0.20 9.72
N ALA A 167 8.25 0.74 9.26
CA ALA A 167 8.58 2.15 9.43
C ALA A 167 7.55 3.10 8.76
N ALA A 168 7.09 2.76 7.55
CA ALA A 168 6.03 3.50 6.87
C ALA A 168 4.67 3.41 7.58
N LEU A 169 4.36 2.27 8.21
CA LEU A 169 3.14 2.06 9.00
C LEU A 169 3.16 2.95 10.24
N ARG A 170 4.27 2.96 11.01
CA ARG A 170 4.42 3.84 12.18
C ARG A 170 4.27 5.31 11.78
N GLN A 171 5.06 5.80 10.81
CA GLN A 171 5.00 7.19 10.36
C GLN A 171 3.62 7.64 9.84
N ALA A 172 2.82 6.72 9.27
CA ALA A 172 1.44 7.02 8.85
C ALA A 172 0.40 6.89 9.97
N TYR A 173 0.71 6.14 11.04
CA TYR A 173 -0.08 6.11 12.27
C TYR A 173 0.16 7.36 13.13
N ASP A 174 1.38 7.92 13.09
CA ASP A 174 1.74 9.13 13.84
C ASP A 174 1.06 10.40 13.27
N ASP A 175 0.83 10.48 11.95
CA ASP A 175 0.14 11.59 11.29
C ASP A 175 -0.81 11.09 10.17
N PRO A 176 -1.96 10.48 10.53
CA PRO A 176 -2.90 9.94 9.56
C PRO A 176 -3.62 11.05 8.78
N ARG A 177 -3.81 12.23 9.39
CA ARG A 177 -4.39 13.42 8.73
C ARG A 177 -3.48 13.96 7.60
N ARG A 178 -2.15 13.81 7.67
CA ARG A 178 -1.24 14.10 6.55
C ARG A 178 -1.35 13.07 5.43
N GLU A 179 -1.49 11.80 5.75
CA GLU A 179 -1.68 10.76 4.73
C GLU A 179 -3.05 10.89 4.04
N ALA A 180 -4.12 11.26 4.78
CA ALA A 180 -5.42 11.64 4.21
C ALA A 180 -5.28 12.81 3.23
N ARG A 181 -4.68 13.94 3.65
CA ARG A 181 -4.36 15.09 2.76
C ARG A 181 -3.43 14.72 1.59
N ARG A 182 -2.57 13.71 1.73
CA ARG A 182 -1.68 13.20 0.66
C ARG A 182 -2.41 12.25 -0.30
N TRP A 183 -3.50 11.61 0.13
CA TRP A 183 -4.37 10.79 -0.69
C TRP A 183 -5.38 11.67 -1.47
N LEU A 184 -6.05 12.61 -0.80
CA LEU A 184 -6.96 13.58 -1.45
C LEU A 184 -6.27 14.34 -2.59
N ARG A 185 -5.09 14.95 -2.32
CA ARG A 185 -4.29 15.65 -3.34
C ARG A 185 -3.77 14.77 -4.48
N ARG A 186 -3.84 13.44 -4.36
CA ARG A 186 -3.49 12.50 -5.44
C ARG A 186 -4.70 12.21 -6.33
N ASN A 187 -5.87 12.02 -5.74
CA ASN A 187 -7.08 11.70 -6.48
C ASN A 187 -7.66 12.94 -7.17
N ALA A 188 -7.42 14.13 -6.63
CA ALA A 188 -7.70 15.40 -7.30
C ALA A 188 -6.79 15.66 -8.53
N ALA A 189 -5.78 14.83 -8.79
CA ALA A 189 -4.94 14.93 -9.98
C ALA A 189 -5.50 14.04 -11.12
N PRO A 190 -5.88 14.60 -12.29
CA PRO A 190 -6.66 13.88 -13.30
C PRO A 190 -5.95 12.68 -13.94
N ALA A 191 -4.63 12.55 -13.75
CA ALA A 191 -3.81 11.46 -14.28
C ALA A 191 -3.77 10.19 -13.40
N GLN A 192 -4.39 10.17 -12.21
CA GLN A 192 -4.32 9.01 -11.29
C GLN A 192 -5.69 8.59 -10.77
N ARG A 193 -6.29 7.58 -11.42
CA ARG A 193 -7.43 6.85 -10.84
C ARG A 193 -7.00 6.23 -9.49
N PRO A 194 -7.81 6.33 -8.41
CA PRO A 194 -7.52 5.66 -7.16
C PRO A 194 -7.49 4.14 -7.36
N ALA A 195 -6.59 3.44 -6.66
CA ALA A 195 -6.62 1.98 -6.62
C ALA A 195 -7.86 1.52 -5.83
N PRO A 196 -8.64 0.55 -6.33
CA PRO A 196 -9.88 0.14 -5.68
C PRO A 196 -9.64 -0.53 -4.33
N ILE A 197 -10.57 -0.33 -3.38
CA ILE A 197 -10.63 -1.13 -2.15
C ILE A 197 -10.92 -2.59 -2.50
N ILE A 198 -10.22 -3.52 -1.85
CA ILE A 198 -10.57 -4.94 -1.92
C ILE A 198 -11.67 -5.22 -0.89
N SER A 199 -12.92 -5.25 -1.34
CA SER A 199 -14.10 -5.58 -0.53
C SER A 199 -14.12 -7.05 -0.10
N GLY A 200 -14.04 -7.99 -1.05
CA GLY A 200 -14.26 -9.42 -0.76
C GLY A 200 -13.13 -10.12 -0.01
N LYS A 201 -11.89 -10.09 -0.55
CA LYS A 201 -10.73 -10.82 0.04
C LYS A 201 -9.79 -9.87 0.79
N ILE A 202 -10.33 -9.19 1.80
CA ILE A 202 -9.65 -8.20 2.65
C ILE A 202 -8.24 -8.67 3.07
N PRO A 203 -7.17 -7.92 2.77
CA PRO A 203 -5.80 -8.35 3.10
C PRO A 203 -5.57 -8.50 4.62
N GLY A 204 -5.23 -9.71 5.04
CA GLY A 204 -4.90 -10.03 6.44
C GLY A 204 -5.90 -10.97 7.13
N THR A 205 -7.14 -11.09 6.66
CA THR A 205 -8.19 -11.90 7.31
C THR A 205 -8.03 -13.42 7.17
N ARG A 206 -7.02 -13.92 6.45
CA ARG A 206 -6.84 -15.36 6.17
C ARG A 206 -6.41 -16.16 7.41
N ARG A 207 -7.38 -16.74 8.13
CA ARG A 207 -7.22 -17.74 9.24
C ARG A 207 -6.33 -17.36 10.43
N ALA A 208 -5.67 -16.19 10.40
CA ALA A 208 -4.69 -15.79 11.40
C ALA A 208 -5.22 -14.76 12.43
N LEU A 209 -6.37 -14.14 12.15
CA LEU A 209 -7.05 -13.19 13.04
C LEU A 209 -8.21 -13.88 13.76
N GLY A 210 -8.43 -13.55 15.03
CA GLY A 210 -9.65 -13.91 15.77
C GLY A 210 -10.90 -13.25 15.19
N PRO A 211 -12.11 -13.65 15.66
CA PRO A 211 -13.38 -13.19 15.09
C PRO A 211 -13.53 -11.67 15.12
N ASP A 212 -13.30 -11.04 16.27
CA ASP A 212 -13.49 -9.59 16.48
C ASP A 212 -12.56 -8.76 15.59
N ALA A 213 -11.32 -9.23 15.40
CA ALA A 213 -10.34 -8.63 14.48
C ALA A 213 -10.73 -8.81 13.00
N GLN A 214 -11.56 -9.80 12.66
CA GLN A 214 -12.17 -9.93 11.33
C GLN A 214 -13.41 -9.06 11.19
N ALA A 215 -14.24 -8.93 12.24
CA ALA A 215 -15.41 -8.05 12.27
C ALA A 215 -15.00 -6.58 12.09
N LEU A 216 -14.08 -6.08 12.91
CA LEU A 216 -13.54 -4.71 12.82
C LEU A 216 -12.97 -4.39 11.43
N LEU A 217 -12.30 -5.35 10.78
CA LEU A 217 -11.78 -5.16 9.42
C LEU A 217 -12.87 -5.16 8.34
N ARG A 218 -14.02 -5.82 8.56
CA ARG A 218 -15.21 -5.72 7.70
C ARG A 218 -15.91 -4.39 7.91
N GLU A 219 -16.24 -4.03 9.14
CA GLU A 219 -16.86 -2.75 9.52
C GLU A 219 -16.08 -1.55 8.94
N LEU A 220 -14.76 -1.51 9.13
CA LEU A 220 -13.87 -0.50 8.55
C LEU A 220 -13.92 -0.49 7.01
N THR A 221 -14.03 -1.66 6.37
CA THR A 221 -14.07 -1.78 4.90
C THR A 221 -15.43 -1.36 4.35
N GLU A 222 -16.52 -1.69 5.03
CA GLU A 222 -17.88 -1.29 4.66
C GLU A 222 -18.09 0.21 4.82
N ALA A 223 -17.66 0.79 5.94
CA ALA A 223 -17.68 2.24 6.15
C ALA A 223 -16.83 2.97 5.08
N ALA A 224 -15.60 2.50 4.83
CA ALA A 224 -14.73 3.07 3.80
C ALA A 224 -15.18 2.80 2.35
N LEU A 225 -16.13 1.90 2.12
CA LEU A 225 -16.79 1.74 0.82
C LEU A 225 -17.95 2.75 0.68
N ARG A 226 -18.79 2.90 1.71
CA ARG A 226 -19.89 3.88 1.75
C ARG A 226 -19.39 5.32 1.54
N THR A 227 -18.21 5.68 2.07
CA THR A 227 -17.62 7.01 1.88
C THR A 227 -16.83 7.18 0.56
N LEU A 228 -16.57 6.09 -0.18
CA LEU A 228 -15.89 6.12 -1.48
C LEU A 228 -16.81 5.88 -2.68
N THR A 229 -18.08 5.55 -2.44
CA THR A 229 -19.16 5.73 -3.41
C THR A 229 -19.69 7.16 -3.30
N PRO A 230 -19.20 8.14 -4.11
CA PRO A 230 -19.99 9.34 -4.33
C PRO A 230 -21.34 8.93 -4.94
N ASN A 231 -22.39 9.69 -4.67
CA ASN A 231 -23.70 9.44 -5.25
C ASN A 231 -23.61 9.36 -6.78
N THR A 232 -23.86 8.18 -7.34
CA THR A 232 -24.14 8.00 -8.76
C THR A 232 -25.60 8.37 -9.00
N SER A 233 -25.84 9.68 -9.01
CA SER A 233 -27.01 10.31 -9.63
C SER A 233 -26.80 10.44 -11.14
#